data_AF-A0A317HYP2-F1
#
_entry.id   AF-A0A317HYP2-F1
#
_cell.length_a   1.000
_cell.length_b   1.000
_cell.length_c   1.000
_cell.angle_alpha   90.00
_cell.angle_beta   90.00
_cell.angle_gamma   90.00
#
_symmetry.space_group_name_H-M   'P 1'
#
loop_
_entity.id
_entity.type
_entity.pdbx_description
1 polymer ?
#
loop_
_entity_poly.entity_id
_entity_poly.type
_entity_poly.pdbx_seq_one_letter_code
_entity_poly.pdbx_strand_id
1 'polypeptide(L)'
;MRKNAFNNRLASQLVKALLLTVVGCSTGVSFGQRVAPKFGKGAVVLEKKLLLSAKQPNRALVLWMIDPKKNPREIANDEPYTCPDYTRGSYYSGPVRVSLINTSTGEILNTIKVLSDYEPDNDSFDLPYAIRKGYYYHVASSANDAVEHTPTLIRLRDYNGDGKPFEFALFDAPACMGLATTLIGYSETKDRVIQYAVRLEEIEGTKHSTTTTMWADYLLAKKPLSPGLWKYEVDYRGRGGSLDHWEIRYNAAKEQFEGTVTRIPGD
;
A
#
# COMPACT_ATOMS: atom_id res chain seq x y z
N MET A 1 3.20 59.53 -66.58
CA MET A 1 3.69 60.92 -66.44
C MET A 1 4.01 61.19 -64.97
N ARG A 2 5.20 61.75 -64.71
CA ARG A 2 5.68 62.60 -63.57
C ARG A 2 4.60 63.02 -62.54
N LYS A 3 4.81 63.23 -61.23
CA LYS A 3 5.97 63.42 -60.33
C LYS A 3 5.41 63.60 -58.89
N ASN A 4 6.22 63.28 -57.86
CA ASN A 4 6.45 63.97 -56.57
C ASN A 4 5.24 64.39 -55.69
N ALA A 5 5.07 63.82 -54.49
CA ALA A 5 5.73 64.16 -53.21
C ALA A 5 5.47 65.58 -52.70
N PHE A 6 4.87 65.73 -51.50
CA PHE A 6 5.34 66.64 -50.44
C PHE A 6 4.56 66.44 -49.11
N ASN A 7 5.32 66.24 -48.04
CA ASN A 7 4.95 66.35 -46.62
C ASN A 7 4.45 67.76 -46.28
N ASN A 8 3.57 67.90 -45.26
CA ASN A 8 3.92 68.62 -44.02
C ASN A 8 2.77 68.79 -42.98
N ARG A 9 3.18 68.63 -41.72
CA ARG A 9 2.80 69.38 -40.48
C ARG A 9 1.54 69.01 -39.68
N LEU A 10 1.80 68.31 -38.56
CA LEU A 10 1.67 68.76 -37.16
C LEU A 10 0.52 69.72 -36.76
N ALA A 11 -0.40 69.23 -35.94
CA ALA A 11 -0.93 69.88 -34.72
C ALA A 11 -1.79 68.83 -33.95
N SER A 12 -1.27 68.23 -32.87
CA SER A 12 -1.61 68.56 -31.48
C SER A 12 -3.12 68.72 -31.21
N GLN A 13 -3.76 67.76 -30.54
CA GLN A 13 -4.36 67.96 -29.21
C GLN A 13 -5.05 66.69 -28.65
N LEU A 14 -4.64 66.35 -27.41
CA LEU A 14 -5.45 65.84 -26.29
C LEU A 14 -6.31 64.58 -26.49
N VAL A 15 -5.70 63.40 -26.26
CA VAL A 15 -6.42 62.19 -25.82
C VAL A 15 -6.25 62.07 -24.30
N LYS A 16 -7.31 62.39 -23.55
CA LYS A 16 -7.37 62.12 -22.10
C LYS A 16 -7.53 60.62 -21.89
N ALA A 17 -6.50 60.02 -21.31
CA ALA A 17 -6.48 58.63 -20.86
C ALA A 17 -7.48 58.42 -19.71
N LEU A 18 -8.41 57.48 -19.90
CA LEU A 18 -9.27 56.95 -18.85
C LEU A 18 -8.55 55.72 -18.26
N LEU A 19 -7.83 55.92 -17.14
CA LEU A 19 -7.27 54.80 -16.37
C LEU A 19 -8.41 54.14 -15.57
N LEU A 20 -8.87 52.98 -16.03
CA LEU A 20 -9.67 52.07 -15.23
C LEU A 20 -8.71 51.24 -14.35
N THR A 21 -8.54 51.63 -13.08
CA THR A 21 -7.93 50.77 -12.07
C THR A 21 -8.91 49.67 -11.68
N VAL A 22 -8.75 48.48 -12.30
CA VAL A 22 -9.34 47.24 -11.79
C VAL A 22 -8.54 46.86 -10.54
N VAL A 23 -9.09 47.15 -9.37
CA VAL A 23 -8.61 46.58 -8.10
C VAL A 23 -8.97 45.10 -8.12
N GLY A 24 -8.05 44.29 -8.66
CA GLY A 24 -8.10 42.85 -8.53
C GLY A 24 -7.91 42.50 -7.05
N CYS A 25 -9.01 42.26 -6.34
CA CYS A 25 -8.99 41.52 -5.09
C CYS A 25 -8.54 40.09 -5.43
N SER A 26 -7.23 39.87 -5.46
CA SER A 26 -6.66 38.53 -5.38
C SER A 26 -7.01 37.99 -4.00
N THR A 27 -8.14 37.28 -3.91
CA THR A 27 -8.39 36.35 -2.83
C THR A 27 -7.31 35.29 -2.92
N GLY A 28 -6.18 35.54 -2.24
CA GLY A 28 -5.19 34.54 -2.00
C GLY A 28 -5.90 33.38 -1.31
N VAL A 29 -6.08 32.28 -2.03
CA VAL A 29 -6.51 31.02 -1.44
C VAL A 29 -5.42 30.68 -0.44
N SER A 30 -5.67 30.96 0.83
CA SER A 30 -4.78 30.59 1.92
C SER A 30 -4.79 29.07 1.96
N PHE A 31 -3.74 28.46 1.43
CA PHE A 31 -3.49 27.04 1.63
C PHE A 31 -3.24 26.86 3.13
N GLY A 32 -4.30 26.56 3.87
CA GLY A 32 -4.22 26.28 5.30
C GLY A 32 -3.08 25.31 5.56
N GLN A 33 -2.19 25.67 6.49
CA GLN A 33 -1.12 24.81 6.94
C GLN A 33 -1.72 23.46 7.33
N ARG A 34 -1.37 22.41 6.57
CA ARG A 34 -1.80 21.05 6.90
C ARG A 34 -1.17 20.68 8.24
N VAL A 35 -2.00 20.38 9.23
CA VAL A 35 -1.54 19.90 10.54
C VAL A 35 -0.94 18.52 10.35
N ALA A 36 0.35 18.36 10.69
CA ALA A 36 1.00 17.07 10.65
C ALA A 36 0.51 16.19 11.82
N PRO A 37 0.15 14.91 11.59
CA PRO A 37 -0.19 14.01 12.68
C PRO A 37 0.99 13.83 13.62
N LYS A 38 0.71 13.84 14.92
CA LYS A 38 1.72 13.58 15.96
C LYS A 38 1.68 12.10 16.32
N PHE A 39 2.63 11.35 15.79
CA PHE A 39 2.90 9.99 16.24
C PHE A 39 3.74 10.02 17.52
N GLY A 40 3.68 8.94 18.33
CA GLY A 40 4.42 8.84 19.59
C GLY A 40 5.95 8.96 19.41
N LYS A 41 6.68 9.04 20.52
CA LYS A 41 8.15 9.07 20.51
C LYS A 41 8.70 7.85 19.75
N GLY A 42 9.74 8.07 18.96
CA GLY A 42 10.39 7.01 18.17
C GLY A 42 9.67 6.65 16.86
N ALA A 43 8.52 7.27 16.57
CA ALA A 43 7.79 6.98 15.35
C ALA A 43 8.53 7.48 14.10
N VAL A 44 8.75 6.57 13.15
CA VAL A 44 9.28 6.84 11.83
C VAL A 44 8.21 6.51 10.80
N VAL A 45 7.73 7.53 10.08
CA VAL A 45 6.78 7.34 8.98
C VAL A 45 7.52 6.77 7.78
N LEU A 46 7.11 5.59 7.33
CA LEU A 46 7.67 4.94 6.15
C LEU A 46 6.96 5.37 4.88
N GLU A 47 5.62 5.42 4.92
CA GLU A 47 4.82 5.83 3.77
C GLU A 47 3.48 6.41 4.19
N LYS A 48 2.97 7.36 3.40
CA LYS A 48 1.62 7.95 3.55
C LYS A 48 0.92 7.95 2.20
N LYS A 49 -0.33 7.48 2.17
CA LYS A 49 -1.18 7.53 0.97
C LYS A 49 -2.53 8.17 1.27
N LEU A 50 -2.89 9.16 0.46
CA LEU A 50 -4.23 9.73 0.45
C LEU A 50 -5.21 8.69 -0.09
N LEU A 51 -6.39 8.62 0.54
CA LEU A 51 -7.49 7.79 0.09
C LEU A 51 -8.43 8.64 -0.76
N LEU A 52 -8.72 8.19 -1.97
CA LEU A 52 -9.61 8.89 -2.91
C LEU A 52 -11.08 8.51 -2.65
N SER A 53 -11.55 8.70 -1.42
CA SER A 53 -12.95 8.46 -1.04
C SER A 53 -13.79 9.70 -1.29
N ALA A 54 -14.87 9.55 -2.06
CA ALA A 54 -15.85 10.62 -2.24
C ALA A 54 -16.64 10.90 -0.95
N LYS A 55 -16.85 9.88 -0.10
CA LYS A 55 -17.59 10.01 1.16
C LYS A 55 -16.74 10.61 2.27
N GLN A 56 -15.45 10.30 2.28
CA GLN A 56 -14.50 10.72 3.31
C GLN A 56 -13.22 11.28 2.66
N PRO A 57 -13.28 12.49 2.06
CA PRO A 57 -12.21 13.01 1.18
C PRO A 57 -10.91 13.38 1.90
N ASN A 58 -10.96 13.50 3.23
CA ASN A 58 -9.81 13.91 4.05
C ASN A 58 -9.20 12.72 4.78
N ARG A 59 -9.01 11.58 4.10
CA ARG A 59 -8.45 10.36 4.70
C ARG A 59 -7.11 10.00 4.09
N ALA A 60 -6.22 9.49 4.94
CA ALA A 60 -4.97 8.89 4.51
C ALA A 60 -4.58 7.72 5.39
N LEU A 61 -3.97 6.71 4.77
CA LEU A 61 -3.25 5.66 5.48
C LEU A 61 -1.81 6.09 5.70
N VAL A 62 -1.29 5.81 6.89
CA VAL A 62 0.11 6.05 7.26
C VAL A 62 0.68 4.74 7.81
N LEU A 63 1.71 4.23 7.15
CA LEU A 63 2.53 3.11 7.59
C LEU A 63 3.76 3.67 8.30
N TRP A 64 3.97 3.25 9.54
CA TRP A 64 5.06 3.76 10.37
C TRP A 64 5.57 2.68 11.33
N MET A 65 6.78 2.89 11.83
CA MET A 65 7.43 2.00 12.79
C MET A 65 7.87 2.75 14.04
N ILE A 66 7.93 2.05 15.17
CA ILE A 66 8.52 2.55 16.42
C ILE A 66 9.99 2.15 16.44
N ASP A 67 10.89 3.12 16.55
CA ASP A 67 12.34 2.95 16.70
C ASP A 67 12.93 1.86 15.76
N PRO A 68 12.71 1.95 14.43
CA PRO A 68 13.08 0.88 13.52
C PRO A 68 14.61 0.70 13.45
N LYS A 69 15.06 -0.54 13.54
CA LYS A 69 16.44 -0.93 13.29
C LYS A 69 16.63 -1.22 11.80
N LYS A 70 17.69 -0.69 11.19
CA LYS A 70 18.09 -1.06 9.82
C LYS A 70 18.91 -2.34 9.81
N ASN A 71 18.60 -3.22 8.88
CA ASN A 71 19.36 -4.43 8.57
C ASN A 71 19.69 -4.40 7.06
N PRO A 72 20.84 -3.82 6.68
CA PRO A 72 21.28 -3.85 5.29
C PRO A 72 21.61 -5.28 4.87
N ARG A 73 21.39 -5.61 3.60
CA ARG A 73 21.91 -6.84 3.03
C ARG A 73 23.44 -6.75 2.98
N GLU A 74 24.12 -7.61 3.73
CA GLU A 74 25.60 -7.62 3.83
C GLU A 74 26.28 -8.41 2.69
N ILE A 75 25.52 -8.75 1.64
CA ILE A 75 25.96 -9.59 0.54
C ILE A 75 26.08 -8.73 -0.72
N ALA A 76 27.07 -9.03 -1.57
CA ALA A 76 27.30 -8.32 -2.83
C ALA A 76 26.06 -8.29 -3.75
N ASN A 77 25.98 -7.26 -4.59
CA ASN A 77 24.83 -7.02 -5.47
C ASN A 77 24.71 -8.02 -6.62
N ASP A 78 25.72 -8.83 -6.88
CA ASP A 78 25.73 -9.92 -7.87
C ASP A 78 25.25 -11.26 -7.30
N GLU A 79 25.27 -11.41 -5.97
CA GLU A 79 24.77 -12.61 -5.32
C GLU A 79 23.23 -12.72 -5.43
N PRO A 80 22.69 -13.93 -5.65
CA PRO A 80 21.26 -14.13 -5.80
C PRO A 80 20.51 -13.81 -4.51
N TYR A 81 19.27 -13.37 -4.67
CA TYR A 81 18.34 -13.26 -3.55
C TYR A 81 17.93 -14.67 -3.09
N THR A 82 17.97 -14.87 -1.78
CA THR A 82 17.35 -16.01 -1.09
C THR A 82 15.86 -15.76 -0.90
N CYS A 83 15.10 -16.78 -0.48
CA CYS A 83 13.65 -16.64 -0.33
C CYS A 83 13.22 -15.52 0.65
N PRO A 84 13.90 -15.33 1.81
CA PRO A 84 13.62 -14.17 2.66
C PRO A 84 13.86 -12.83 1.97
N ASP A 85 14.91 -12.74 1.15
CA ASP A 85 15.23 -11.51 0.42
C ASP A 85 14.11 -11.09 -0.55
N TYR A 86 13.30 -12.04 -1.06
CA TYR A 86 12.16 -11.74 -1.93
C TYR A 86 11.08 -10.89 -1.24
N THR A 87 11.03 -10.88 0.09
CA THR A 87 10.11 -10.05 0.88
C THR A 87 10.81 -8.94 1.65
N ARG A 88 12.10 -9.09 1.99
CA ARG A 88 12.81 -8.17 2.89
C ARG A 88 13.90 -7.35 2.23
N GLY A 89 14.66 -7.88 1.26
CA GLY A 89 15.87 -7.22 0.74
C GLY A 89 16.74 -6.65 1.87
N SER A 90 17.08 -5.37 1.79
CA SER A 90 17.48 -4.57 2.97
C SER A 90 16.25 -3.99 3.68
N TYR A 91 16.11 -4.23 4.98
CA TYR A 91 14.85 -4.02 5.71
C TYR A 91 14.99 -3.28 7.04
N TYR A 92 13.88 -2.72 7.49
CA TYR A 92 13.67 -2.29 8.87
C TYR A 92 13.07 -3.42 9.69
N SER A 93 13.46 -3.56 10.95
CA SER A 93 12.78 -4.37 11.97
C SER A 93 12.28 -3.50 13.11
N GLY A 94 11.13 -3.85 13.68
CA GLY A 94 10.55 -3.20 14.85
C GLY A 94 9.01 -3.19 14.82
N PRO A 95 8.35 -2.61 15.84
CA PRO A 95 6.90 -2.55 15.90
C PRO A 95 6.30 -1.76 14.73
N VAL A 96 5.56 -2.45 13.86
CA VAL A 96 4.88 -1.86 12.69
C VAL A 96 3.45 -1.45 13.04
N ARG A 97 3.05 -0.27 12.58
CA ARG A 97 1.73 0.31 12.79
C ARG A 97 1.16 0.86 11.49
N VAL A 98 -0.15 0.74 11.33
CA VAL A 98 -0.90 1.42 10.27
C VAL A 98 -1.97 2.26 10.90
N SER A 99 -1.96 3.55 10.60
CA SER A 99 -2.95 4.51 11.10
C SER A 99 -3.80 5.06 9.97
N LEU A 100 -5.10 5.22 10.25
CA LEU A 100 -5.96 6.11 9.49
C LEU A 100 -5.87 7.50 10.11
N ILE A 101 -5.64 8.51 9.28
CA ILE A 101 -5.63 9.90 9.73
C ILE A 101 -6.66 10.74 8.99
N ASN A 102 -7.13 11.79 9.66
CA ASN A 102 -7.80 12.89 9.02
C ASN A 102 -6.76 13.90 8.51
N THR A 103 -6.71 14.13 7.20
CA THR A 103 -5.67 14.97 6.58
C THR A 103 -5.92 16.48 6.74
N SER A 104 -7.13 16.90 7.09
CA SER A 104 -7.42 18.31 7.36
C SER A 104 -7.07 18.70 8.79
N THR A 105 -7.30 17.82 9.77
CA THR A 105 -7.06 18.10 11.20
C THR A 105 -5.74 17.53 11.71
N GLY A 106 -5.14 16.57 11.01
CA GLY A 106 -3.98 15.80 11.49
C GLY A 106 -4.32 14.77 12.56
N GLU A 107 -5.61 14.56 12.86
CA GLU A 107 -6.08 13.61 13.86
C GLU A 107 -5.83 12.16 13.42
N ILE A 108 -5.39 11.31 14.35
CA ILE A 108 -5.30 9.86 14.15
C ILE A 108 -6.64 9.25 14.58
N LEU A 109 -7.38 8.69 13.63
CA LEU A 109 -8.71 8.14 13.88
C LEU A 109 -8.62 6.75 14.53
N ASN A 110 -7.75 5.90 13.98
CA ASN A 110 -7.41 4.63 14.61
C ASN A 110 -6.05 4.12 14.11
N THR A 111 -5.47 3.18 14.87
CA THR A 111 -4.21 2.52 14.54
C THR A 111 -4.35 1.02 14.76
N ILE A 112 -3.79 0.21 13.87
CA ILE A 112 -3.64 -1.24 14.04
C ILE A 112 -2.16 -1.61 14.19
N LYS A 113 -1.89 -2.72 14.87
CA LYS A 113 -0.59 -3.38 14.87
C LYS A 113 -0.50 -4.31 13.66
N VAL A 114 0.70 -4.48 13.12
CA VAL A 114 1.00 -5.57 12.18
C VAL A 114 1.93 -6.51 12.93
N LEU A 115 1.42 -7.71 13.22
CA LEU A 115 2.15 -8.78 13.90
C LEU A 115 2.47 -9.87 12.87
N SER A 116 3.65 -10.49 12.96
CA SER A 116 3.98 -11.65 12.13
C SER A 116 3.11 -12.84 12.52
N ASP A 117 2.76 -13.68 11.55
CA ASP A 117 2.09 -14.97 11.80
C ASP A 117 3.02 -15.96 12.52
N TYR A 118 4.33 -15.85 12.28
CA TYR A 118 5.34 -16.77 12.81
C TYR A 118 5.73 -16.47 14.25
N GLU A 119 5.68 -15.20 14.65
CA GLU A 119 6.02 -14.73 15.99
C GLU A 119 4.93 -13.76 16.49
N PRO A 120 3.69 -14.22 16.72
CA PRO A 120 2.55 -13.34 17.03
C PRO A 120 2.70 -12.59 18.35
N ASP A 121 3.49 -13.12 19.28
CA ASP A 121 3.79 -12.49 20.57
C ASP A 121 4.93 -11.46 20.47
N ASN A 122 5.68 -11.45 19.36
CA ASN A 122 6.72 -10.48 19.09
C ASN A 122 6.12 -9.28 18.36
N ASP A 123 6.10 -8.11 19.00
CA ASP A 123 5.64 -6.85 18.39
C ASP A 123 6.72 -6.27 17.45
N SER A 124 7.12 -7.05 16.44
CA SER A 124 8.09 -6.68 15.43
C SER A 124 7.72 -7.30 14.09
N PHE A 125 7.92 -6.54 13.02
CA PHE A 125 7.73 -7.02 11.66
C PHE A 125 8.76 -6.38 10.74
N ASP A 126 9.21 -7.13 9.73
CA ASP A 126 10.24 -6.69 8.81
C ASP A 126 9.61 -6.03 7.57
N LEU A 127 10.05 -4.82 7.24
CA LEU A 127 9.62 -4.09 6.03
C LEU A 127 10.81 -3.66 5.18
N PRO A 128 10.81 -3.94 3.87
CA PRO A 128 11.92 -3.56 3.01
C PRO A 128 12.00 -2.04 2.87
N TYR A 129 13.21 -1.49 3.02
CA TYR A 129 13.51 -0.12 2.60
C TYR A 129 14.28 -0.06 1.28
N ALA A 130 14.90 -1.17 0.89
CA ALA A 130 15.46 -1.39 -0.43
C ALA A 130 15.27 -2.85 -0.83
N ILE A 131 14.71 -3.08 -2.01
CA ILE A 131 14.48 -4.43 -2.54
C ILE A 131 14.64 -4.43 -4.06
N ARG A 132 15.10 -5.55 -4.63
CA ARG A 132 15.16 -5.72 -6.09
C ARG A 132 13.76 -5.73 -6.70
N LYS A 133 13.69 -5.29 -7.96
CA LYS A 133 12.47 -5.35 -8.77
C LYS A 133 12.12 -6.79 -9.13
N GLY A 134 10.83 -7.08 -9.32
CA GLY A 134 10.34 -8.38 -9.79
C GLY A 134 9.85 -9.32 -8.68
N TYR A 135 9.94 -8.89 -7.42
CA TYR A 135 9.45 -9.64 -6.26
C TYR A 135 8.11 -9.07 -5.73
N TYR A 136 7.81 -9.27 -4.45
CA TYR A 136 6.47 -9.03 -3.90
C TYR A 136 6.13 -7.56 -3.67
N TYR A 137 7.12 -6.73 -3.34
CA TYR A 137 6.93 -5.28 -3.21
C TYR A 137 7.19 -4.56 -4.53
N HIS A 138 6.38 -3.53 -4.81
CA HIS A 138 6.47 -2.82 -6.08
C HIS A 138 7.68 -1.87 -6.10
N VAL A 139 8.54 -2.07 -7.09
CA VAL A 139 9.61 -1.14 -7.46
C VAL A 139 9.27 -0.53 -8.82
N ALA A 140 9.58 0.76 -8.99
CA ALA A 140 9.31 1.48 -10.23
C ALA A 140 9.86 0.76 -11.47
N SER A 141 9.12 0.78 -12.58
CA SER A 141 9.47 0.03 -13.79
C SER A 141 10.78 0.47 -14.44
N SER A 142 11.19 1.73 -14.25
CA SER A 142 12.46 2.28 -14.74
C SER A 142 13.69 1.84 -13.95
N ALA A 143 13.50 1.17 -12.81
CA ALA A 143 14.59 0.72 -11.96
C ALA A 143 15.29 -0.52 -12.54
N ASN A 144 16.59 -0.65 -12.25
CA ASN A 144 17.40 -1.81 -12.61
C ASN A 144 16.98 -3.00 -11.73
N ASP A 145 16.85 -4.19 -12.30
CA ASP A 145 16.44 -5.40 -11.57
C ASP A 145 17.57 -6.03 -10.75
N ALA A 146 18.83 -5.77 -11.09
CA ALA A 146 19.99 -6.26 -10.33
C ALA A 146 20.25 -5.48 -9.02
N VAL A 147 19.68 -4.28 -8.88
CA VAL A 147 19.98 -3.36 -7.77
C VAL A 147 18.75 -3.20 -6.87
N GLU A 148 18.99 -3.07 -5.56
CA GLU A 148 17.92 -2.74 -4.62
C GLU A 148 17.45 -1.29 -4.77
N HIS A 149 16.15 -1.10 -4.75
CA HIS A 149 15.51 0.21 -4.85
C HIS A 149 14.43 0.37 -3.78
N THR A 150 14.10 1.61 -3.44
CA THR A 150 13.03 1.90 -2.49
C THR A 150 11.69 1.37 -3.01
N PRO A 151 11.02 0.45 -2.28
CA PRO A 151 9.74 -0.07 -2.69
C PRO A 151 8.59 0.91 -2.40
N THR A 152 7.46 0.70 -3.08
CA THR A 152 6.14 1.17 -2.63
C THR A 152 5.57 0.14 -1.68
N LEU A 153 5.43 0.48 -0.40
CA LEU A 153 4.85 -0.38 0.63
C LEU A 153 3.32 -0.27 0.64
N ILE A 154 2.78 0.96 0.62
CA ILE A 154 1.33 1.20 0.50
C ILE A 154 0.96 1.29 -0.99
N ARG A 155 0.93 0.13 -1.65
CA ARG A 155 0.39 0.00 -3.01
C ARG A 155 -1.12 -0.23 -2.96
N LEU A 156 -1.86 0.88 -2.94
CA LEU A 156 -3.33 0.86 -2.94
C LEU A 156 -3.91 0.19 -4.20
N ARG A 157 -4.80 -0.78 -3.98
CA ARG A 157 -5.51 -1.57 -4.99
C ARG A 157 -6.88 -1.98 -4.44
N ASP A 158 -7.78 -2.33 -5.36
CA ASP A 158 -9.08 -2.89 -5.04
C ASP A 158 -8.94 -4.41 -4.95
N TYR A 159 -8.68 -4.91 -3.74
CA TYR A 159 -8.55 -6.35 -3.52
C TYR A 159 -9.91 -6.99 -3.27
N ASN A 160 -10.85 -6.27 -2.65
CA ASN A 160 -12.13 -6.84 -2.22
C ASN A 160 -13.22 -6.80 -3.32
N GLY A 161 -12.97 -6.09 -4.42
CA GLY A 161 -13.86 -5.98 -5.58
C GLY A 161 -14.94 -4.91 -5.45
N ASP A 162 -14.81 -3.95 -4.53
CA ASP A 162 -15.81 -2.90 -4.30
C ASP A 162 -15.64 -1.68 -5.24
N GLY A 163 -14.65 -1.72 -6.13
CA GLY A 163 -14.33 -0.67 -7.09
C GLY A 163 -13.44 0.43 -6.52
N LYS A 164 -12.94 0.31 -5.29
CA LYS A 164 -12.14 1.36 -4.63
C LYS A 164 -10.76 0.82 -4.25
N PRO A 165 -9.67 1.52 -4.65
CA PRO A 165 -8.33 1.08 -4.31
C PRO A 165 -7.96 1.52 -2.89
N PHE A 166 -8.51 0.84 -1.88
CA PHE A 166 -8.33 1.20 -0.47
C PHE A 166 -7.52 0.19 0.34
N GLU A 167 -7.07 -0.89 -0.29
CA GLU A 167 -6.29 -1.92 0.37
C GLU A 167 -4.87 -2.02 -0.19
N PHE A 168 -3.94 -2.49 0.63
CA PHE A 168 -2.60 -2.86 0.24
C PHE A 168 -2.21 -4.16 0.95
N ALA A 169 -1.32 -4.92 0.32
CA ALA A 169 -0.84 -6.19 0.83
C ALA A 169 0.55 -6.03 1.46
N LEU A 170 0.79 -6.77 2.56
CA LEU A 170 2.13 -7.02 3.08
C LEU A 170 2.46 -8.50 2.95
N PHE A 171 3.75 -8.80 2.87
CA PHE A 171 4.28 -10.11 2.54
C PHE A 171 5.40 -10.48 3.52
N ASP A 172 5.38 -11.72 4.01
CA ASP A 172 6.43 -12.27 4.88
C ASP A 172 6.80 -13.69 4.41
N ALA A 173 8.09 -13.90 4.18
CA ALA A 173 8.66 -15.20 3.85
C ALA A 173 9.90 -15.43 4.73
N PRO A 174 9.75 -15.96 5.96
CA PRO A 174 10.88 -16.17 6.86
C PRO A 174 11.84 -17.26 6.36
N ALA A 175 11.35 -18.13 5.47
CA ALA A 175 12.11 -19.19 4.82
C ALA A 175 11.52 -19.50 3.44
N CYS A 176 12.14 -20.42 2.71
CA CYS A 176 11.65 -20.87 1.40
C CYS A 176 10.34 -21.66 1.45
N MET A 177 9.82 -21.96 2.64
CA MET A 177 8.70 -22.88 2.83
C MET A 177 7.37 -22.33 2.36
N GLY A 178 7.11 -21.03 2.46
CA GLY A 178 5.83 -20.43 2.12
C GLY A 178 5.91 -18.91 1.98
N LEU A 179 4.77 -18.29 1.77
CA LEU A 179 4.62 -16.84 1.71
C LEU A 179 3.34 -16.44 2.43
N ALA A 180 3.49 -15.94 3.65
CA ALA A 180 2.39 -15.37 4.38
C ALA A 180 2.02 -14.01 3.75
N THR A 181 0.73 -13.81 3.47
CA THR A 181 0.21 -12.55 2.93
C THR A 181 -0.90 -12.01 3.81
N THR A 182 -0.87 -10.71 4.10
CA THR A 182 -1.94 -10.03 4.85
C THR A 182 -2.46 -8.82 4.09
N LEU A 183 -3.75 -8.55 4.21
CA LEU A 183 -4.40 -7.42 3.58
C LEU A 183 -4.79 -6.39 4.64
N ILE A 184 -4.38 -5.15 4.42
CA ILE A 184 -4.71 -4.01 5.27
C ILE A 184 -5.37 -2.96 4.41
N GLY A 185 -6.42 -2.32 4.90
CA GLY A 185 -7.07 -1.27 4.15
C GLY A 185 -8.04 -0.44 4.95
N TYR A 186 -8.68 0.49 4.25
CA TYR A 186 -9.65 1.40 4.82
C TYR A 186 -11.09 0.88 4.64
N SER A 187 -11.77 0.60 5.74
CA SER A 187 -13.21 0.38 5.74
C SER A 187 -13.91 1.74 5.70
N GLU A 188 -14.48 2.08 4.54
CA GLU A 188 -15.24 3.32 4.37
C GLU A 188 -16.54 3.33 5.18
N THR A 189 -17.14 2.16 5.43
CA THR A 189 -18.40 2.04 6.18
C THR A 189 -18.19 2.29 7.67
N LYS A 190 -17.05 1.87 8.22
CA LYS A 190 -16.69 2.04 9.64
C LYS A 190 -15.74 3.22 9.89
N ASP A 191 -15.34 3.92 8.83
CA ASP A 191 -14.36 5.01 8.83
C ASP A 191 -13.09 4.68 9.65
N ARG A 192 -12.48 3.54 9.36
CA ARG A 192 -11.30 3.04 10.10
C ARG A 192 -10.39 2.20 9.23
N VAL A 193 -9.10 2.16 9.57
CA VAL A 193 -8.18 1.13 9.05
C VAL A 193 -8.48 -0.21 9.72
N ILE A 194 -8.45 -1.28 8.93
CA ILE A 194 -8.63 -2.68 9.35
C ILE A 194 -7.57 -3.57 8.71
N GLN A 195 -7.29 -4.68 9.38
CA GLN A 195 -6.65 -5.85 8.78
C GLN A 195 -7.76 -6.85 8.47
N TYR A 196 -7.82 -7.34 7.23
CA TYR A 196 -8.89 -8.22 6.80
C TYR A 196 -8.61 -9.65 7.28
N ALA A 197 -9.50 -10.17 8.11
CA ALA A 197 -9.43 -11.57 8.53
C ALA A 197 -9.74 -12.51 7.36
N VAL A 198 -9.17 -13.71 7.41
CA VAL A 198 -9.44 -14.82 6.49
C VAL A 198 -9.94 -15.99 7.32
N ARG A 199 -11.22 -16.33 7.15
CA ARG A 199 -11.85 -17.49 7.80
C ARG A 199 -11.86 -18.67 6.85
N LEU A 200 -11.18 -19.75 7.21
CA LEU A 200 -11.00 -20.92 6.36
C LEU A 200 -11.69 -22.13 6.97
N GLU A 201 -12.41 -22.87 6.16
CA GLU A 201 -12.67 -24.28 6.43
C GLU A 201 -11.50 -25.11 5.90
N GLU A 202 -10.86 -25.85 6.79
CA GLU A 202 -9.71 -26.69 6.47
C GLU A 202 -10.14 -28.14 6.37
N ILE A 203 -9.89 -28.75 5.21
CA ILE A 203 -10.35 -30.09 4.86
C ILE A 203 -9.13 -30.99 4.61
N GLU A 204 -8.97 -32.04 5.41
CA GLU A 204 -7.92 -33.05 5.27
C GLU A 204 -8.53 -34.45 5.40
N GLY A 205 -8.75 -35.11 4.25
CA GLY A 205 -9.49 -36.37 4.20
C GLY A 205 -10.92 -36.19 4.74
N THR A 206 -11.23 -36.84 5.86
CA THR A 206 -12.53 -36.72 6.55
C THR A 206 -12.52 -35.71 7.70
N LYS A 207 -11.37 -35.10 8.01
CA LYS A 207 -11.25 -34.10 9.06
C LYS A 207 -11.59 -32.72 8.51
N HIS A 208 -12.48 -32.04 9.20
CA HIS A 208 -12.86 -30.66 8.93
C HIS A 208 -12.59 -29.82 10.17
N SER A 209 -12.00 -28.65 9.97
CA SER A 209 -11.87 -27.65 11.03
C SER A 209 -12.11 -26.27 10.46
N THR A 210 -12.27 -25.27 11.34
CA THR A 210 -12.35 -23.89 10.92
C THR A 210 -11.32 -23.07 11.67
N THR A 211 -10.57 -22.28 10.93
CA THR A 211 -9.60 -21.33 11.47
C THR A 211 -9.94 -19.92 11.01
N THR A 212 -9.45 -18.93 11.76
CA THR A 212 -9.50 -17.53 11.36
C THR A 212 -8.12 -16.95 11.60
N THR A 213 -7.53 -16.41 10.55
CA THR A 213 -6.17 -15.86 10.57
C THR A 213 -6.16 -14.48 9.94
N MET A 214 -5.14 -13.69 10.25
CA MET A 214 -4.85 -12.42 9.57
C MET A 214 -3.86 -12.59 8.42
N TRP A 215 -3.28 -13.79 8.27
CA TRP A 215 -2.27 -14.12 7.28
C TRP A 215 -2.69 -15.38 6.51
N ALA A 216 -2.79 -15.25 5.19
CA ALA A 216 -3.11 -16.36 4.30
C ALA A 216 -1.96 -16.64 3.34
N ASP A 217 -1.68 -17.92 3.14
CA ASP A 217 -0.60 -18.37 2.27
C ASP A 217 -0.87 -18.02 0.81
N TYR A 218 0.05 -17.26 0.21
CA TYR A 218 0.07 -16.84 -1.18
C TYR A 218 -1.15 -16.07 -1.71
N LEU A 219 -2.23 -15.89 -0.94
CA LEU A 219 -3.51 -15.34 -1.40
C LEU A 219 -3.32 -14.07 -2.24
N LEU A 220 -2.59 -13.10 -1.71
CA LEU A 220 -2.42 -11.78 -2.35
C LEU A 220 -1.29 -11.74 -3.39
N ALA A 221 -0.51 -12.82 -3.48
CA ALA A 221 0.52 -13.01 -4.52
C ALA A 221 -0.02 -13.73 -5.76
N LYS A 222 -1.15 -14.44 -5.63
CA LYS A 222 -1.81 -15.11 -6.75
C LYS A 222 -2.75 -14.15 -7.48
N LYS A 223 -2.88 -14.35 -8.79
CA LYS A 223 -3.84 -13.62 -9.61
C LYS A 223 -5.27 -14.04 -9.20
N PRO A 224 -6.17 -13.10 -8.86
CA PRO A 224 -7.56 -13.44 -8.58
C PRO A 224 -8.25 -14.00 -9.83
N LEU A 225 -9.21 -14.90 -9.61
CA LEU A 225 -10.10 -15.41 -10.66
C LEU A 225 -11.08 -14.33 -11.12
N SER A 226 -11.59 -13.55 -10.17
CA SER A 226 -12.37 -12.33 -10.37
C SER A 226 -12.20 -11.41 -9.16
N PRO A 227 -12.59 -10.12 -9.20
CA PRO A 227 -12.44 -9.22 -8.06
C PRO A 227 -13.02 -9.83 -6.78
N GLY A 228 -12.22 -9.88 -5.71
CA GLY A 228 -12.62 -10.50 -4.45
C GLY A 228 -12.69 -12.03 -4.43
N LEU A 229 -12.28 -12.77 -5.48
CA LEU A 229 -12.31 -14.23 -5.55
C LEU A 229 -10.99 -14.83 -6.06
N TRP A 230 -10.44 -15.77 -5.30
CA TRP A 230 -9.23 -16.50 -5.61
C TRP A 230 -9.48 -18.00 -5.65
N LYS A 231 -8.84 -18.66 -6.62
CA LYS A 231 -8.74 -20.10 -6.70
C LYS A 231 -7.32 -20.46 -7.16
N TYR A 232 -6.57 -21.19 -6.34
CA TYR A 232 -5.18 -21.49 -6.62
C TYR A 232 -4.71 -22.74 -5.86
N GLU A 233 -3.52 -23.21 -6.21
CA GLU A 233 -2.88 -24.35 -5.58
C GLU A 233 -1.49 -23.97 -5.08
N VAL A 234 -1.06 -24.63 -4.01
CA VAL A 234 0.31 -24.57 -3.49
C VAL A 234 0.78 -26.00 -3.23
N ASP A 235 1.89 -26.39 -3.87
CA ASP A 235 2.45 -27.72 -3.73
C ASP A 235 3.60 -27.70 -2.71
N TYR A 236 3.34 -28.24 -1.52
CA TYR A 236 4.33 -28.40 -0.45
C TYR A 236 4.90 -29.83 -0.38
N ARG A 237 4.51 -30.76 -1.27
CA ARG A 237 4.91 -32.18 -1.17
C ARG A 237 6.42 -32.38 -1.31
N GLY A 238 7.08 -31.58 -2.14
CA GLY A 238 8.55 -31.55 -2.24
C GLY A 238 9.27 -31.03 -0.99
N ARG A 239 8.53 -30.71 0.08
CA ARG A 239 9.02 -30.13 1.33
C ARG A 239 8.39 -30.82 2.55
N GLY A 240 7.88 -32.05 2.37
CA GLY A 240 7.23 -32.82 3.43
C GLY A 240 5.84 -32.32 3.83
N GLY A 241 5.19 -31.52 2.97
CA GLY A 241 3.82 -31.02 3.18
C GLY A 241 2.79 -31.65 2.24
N SER A 242 1.67 -30.95 2.06
CA SER A 242 0.54 -31.34 1.22
C SER A 242 0.49 -30.57 -0.10
N LEU A 243 -0.33 -31.04 -1.04
CA LEU A 243 -0.88 -30.22 -2.10
C LEU A 243 -2.15 -29.54 -1.57
N ASP A 244 -2.12 -28.21 -1.49
CA ASP A 244 -3.22 -27.41 -0.94
C ASP A 244 -4.01 -26.76 -2.07
N HIS A 245 -5.31 -27.02 -2.12
CA HIS A 245 -6.26 -26.36 -3.02
C HIS A 245 -7.04 -25.29 -2.27
N TRP A 246 -6.90 -24.04 -2.70
CA TRP A 246 -7.49 -22.88 -2.06
C TRP A 246 -8.65 -22.32 -2.89
N GLU A 247 -9.76 -22.00 -2.24
CA GLU A 247 -10.86 -21.21 -2.81
C GLU A 247 -11.32 -20.19 -1.76
N ILE A 248 -11.05 -18.91 -1.99
CA ILE A 248 -11.29 -17.82 -1.03
C ILE A 248 -12.05 -16.69 -1.71
N ARG A 249 -13.08 -16.18 -1.05
CA ARG A 249 -13.88 -15.05 -1.50
C ARG A 249 -14.05 -13.97 -0.44
N TYR A 250 -14.21 -12.73 -0.87
CA TYR A 250 -14.57 -11.63 0.01
C TYR A 250 -16.06 -11.71 0.41
N ASN A 251 -16.33 -11.47 1.70
CA ASN A 251 -17.66 -11.32 2.28
C ASN A 251 -17.86 -9.88 2.77
N ALA A 252 -18.52 -9.07 1.94
CA ALA A 252 -18.75 -7.65 2.22
C ALA A 252 -19.60 -7.40 3.48
N ALA A 253 -20.53 -8.30 3.83
CA ALA A 253 -21.38 -8.13 5.01
C ALA A 253 -20.59 -8.24 6.32
N LYS A 254 -19.49 -9.00 6.30
CA LYS A 254 -18.61 -9.20 7.46
C LYS A 254 -17.29 -8.44 7.37
N GLU A 255 -16.97 -7.86 6.22
CA GLU A 255 -15.67 -7.25 5.90
C GLU A 255 -14.49 -8.19 6.17
N GLN A 256 -14.59 -9.42 5.67
CA GLN A 256 -13.55 -10.44 5.79
C GLN A 256 -13.52 -11.34 4.56
N PHE A 257 -12.47 -12.13 4.40
CA PHE A 257 -12.41 -13.22 3.44
C PHE A 257 -12.89 -14.52 4.07
N GLU A 258 -13.57 -15.34 3.29
CA GLU A 258 -14.07 -16.66 3.70
C GLU A 258 -13.78 -17.67 2.58
N GLY A 259 -13.43 -18.90 2.95
CA GLY A 259 -13.08 -19.90 1.95
C GLY A 259 -12.78 -21.29 2.50
N THR A 260 -12.26 -22.13 1.63
CA THR A 260 -11.83 -23.49 1.93
C THR A 260 -10.37 -23.69 1.54
N VAL A 261 -9.65 -24.49 2.33
CA VAL A 261 -8.38 -25.11 1.92
C VAL A 261 -8.51 -26.61 2.04
N THR A 262 -8.35 -27.32 0.93
CA THR A 262 -8.33 -28.79 0.89
C THR A 262 -6.90 -29.27 0.75
N ARG A 263 -6.44 -30.06 1.72
CA ARG A 263 -5.08 -30.58 1.77
C ARG A 263 -5.04 -32.03 1.36
N ILE A 264 -4.21 -32.34 0.37
CA ILE A 264 -3.91 -33.68 -0.08
C ILE A 264 -2.50 -34.02 0.41
N PRO A 265 -2.32 -34.93 1.37
CA PRO A 265 -0.99 -35.29 1.88
C PRO A 265 -0.02 -35.69 0.76
N GLY A 266 1.25 -35.32 0.91
CA GLY A 266 2.32 -35.91 0.10
C GLY A 266 2.58 -37.36 0.49
N ASP A 267 3.06 -38.15 -0.47
CA ASP A 267 3.56 -39.51 -0.24
C ASP A 267 4.87 -39.51 0.57
#